data_AF-A0A6A5FVV5-F1
#
_entry.id   AF-A0A6A5FVV5-F1
#
_cell.length_a   1.000
_cell.length_b   1.000
_cell.length_c   1.000
_cell.angle_alpha   90.00
_cell.angle_beta   90.00
_cell.angle_gamma   90.00
#
_symmetry.space_group_name_H-M   'P 1'
#
loop_
_entity.id
_entity.type
_entity.pdbx_description
1 polymer ?
#
loop_
_entity_poly.entity_id
_entity_poly.type
_entity_poly.pdbx_seq_one_letter_code
_entity_poly.pdbx_strand_id
1 'polypeptide(L)'
;MLLLYFDTEDQWPRAYKELETCEDRVTLLTNHSDNHQIVYLSPLVPDSFGNGRCEIRQDALSADWVVCSGTRVFRSARSRWWFLAVANCDPDEAAERRMYNDNESYGVYVEFSLQMTNGRPTEVLKYQFSIDQWLILPSDTLFLALQCVLIVCVLFIGKSLSARRLYHNTFRMCSQSIVLNTIGLGFLVTNYVIYAIDGIGLPLIMISGQLIRALGEMLFMYMCLVLARGLNVTKMRLTLMDKLFLTIMFFVFICSYLLMEFWEVKYFDPAMVYAPSESLPGYLLAVWRLIAWVFFSSAAMMSRSVSPQKAPFFLNFVLMMTPWFWAPPIFILVANFLLNNWVRAEVVNIVENIVTFYGYIVFLYLSRPTDGNHNFPFHIRTTQVDIDIGFDPQTAYAENNGNNINDGMHGVMELAVTSGDDPEKDSGSDEIIEDRGVLERPQITTS
;
A
#
# COMPACT_ATOMS: atom_id res chain seq x y z
N MET A 1 17.14 26.59 -28.40
CA MET A 1 17.74 26.87 -27.06
C MET A 1 17.21 25.88 -26.05
N LEU A 2 18.03 25.45 -25.09
CA LEU A 2 17.61 24.69 -23.92
C LEU A 2 17.60 25.62 -22.70
N LEU A 3 16.45 25.71 -22.05
CA LEU A 3 16.16 26.59 -20.93
C LEU A 3 16.06 25.76 -19.65
N LEU A 4 16.68 26.23 -18.57
CA LEU A 4 16.77 25.53 -17.29
C LEU A 4 16.06 26.35 -16.20
N TYR A 5 14.90 25.91 -15.75
CA TYR A 5 14.12 26.56 -14.70
C TYR A 5 14.23 25.83 -13.36
N PHE A 6 14.00 26.56 -12.27
CA PHE A 6 13.85 26.02 -10.93
C PHE A 6 12.40 26.05 -10.44
N ASP A 7 12.16 25.30 -9.36
CA ASP A 7 10.89 25.20 -8.62
C ASP A 7 10.39 26.46 -7.92
N THR A 8 11.01 27.62 -8.12
CA THR A 8 10.61 28.86 -7.45
C THR A 8 9.42 29.52 -8.16
N GLU A 9 8.53 30.17 -7.41
CA GLU A 9 7.29 30.77 -7.92
C GLU A 9 7.52 31.76 -9.07
N ASP A 10 8.65 32.45 -9.05
CA ASP A 10 9.08 33.42 -10.06
C ASP A 10 9.66 32.78 -11.34
N GLN A 11 9.94 31.48 -11.33
CA GLN A 11 10.53 30.75 -12.47
C GLN A 11 9.56 29.76 -13.10
N TRP A 12 9.65 28.46 -12.79
CA TRP A 12 8.93 27.43 -13.54
C TRP A 12 7.40 27.59 -13.51
N PRO A 13 6.74 27.83 -12.37
CA PRO A 13 5.29 28.02 -12.34
C PRO A 13 4.83 29.18 -13.22
N ARG A 14 5.58 30.29 -13.21
CA ARG A 14 5.32 31.46 -14.06
C ARG A 14 5.56 31.16 -15.54
N ALA A 15 6.70 30.54 -15.87
CA ALA A 15 7.04 30.16 -17.24
C ALA A 15 6.04 29.17 -17.84
N TYR A 16 5.55 28.23 -17.05
CA TYR A 16 4.67 27.15 -17.49
C TYR A 16 3.19 27.54 -17.51
N LYS A 17 2.71 28.31 -16.51
CA LYS A 17 1.26 28.61 -16.35
C LYS A 17 0.86 30.03 -16.72
N GLU A 18 1.73 31.02 -16.53
CA GLU A 18 1.37 32.44 -16.68
C GLU A 18 1.83 33.05 -18.00
N LEU A 19 3.03 32.65 -18.47
CA LEU A 19 3.63 33.22 -19.67
C LEU A 19 3.17 32.48 -20.93
N GLU A 20 2.63 33.23 -21.88
CA GLU A 20 2.12 32.70 -23.15
C GLU A 20 3.18 32.72 -24.25
N THR A 21 4.05 33.75 -24.30
CA THR A 21 5.00 33.92 -25.40
C THR A 21 6.34 33.24 -25.14
N CYS A 22 6.98 32.76 -26.23
CA CYS A 22 8.31 32.14 -26.18
C CYS A 22 9.37 33.13 -25.66
N GLU A 23 9.31 34.38 -26.12
CA GLU A 23 10.24 35.44 -25.74
C GLU A 23 10.14 35.79 -24.26
N ASP A 24 8.93 35.87 -23.71
CA ASP A 24 8.74 36.13 -22.28
C ASP A 24 9.37 35.02 -21.42
N ARG A 25 9.25 33.77 -21.86
CA ARG A 25 9.84 32.61 -21.17
C ARG A 25 11.37 32.64 -21.20
N VAL A 26 11.98 33.11 -22.29
CA VAL A 26 13.44 33.29 -22.40
C VAL A 26 13.90 34.49 -21.58
N THR A 27 13.18 35.62 -21.65
CA THR A 27 13.55 36.86 -20.96
C THR A 27 13.51 36.72 -19.44
N LEU A 28 12.62 35.86 -18.92
CA LEU A 28 12.57 35.48 -17.51
C LEU A 28 13.92 34.97 -16.99
N LEU A 29 14.65 34.21 -17.82
CA LEU A 29 15.96 33.65 -17.47
C LEU A 29 17.11 34.65 -17.69
N THR A 30 17.01 35.54 -18.68
CA THR A 30 18.05 36.57 -18.90
C THR A 30 18.09 37.61 -17.79
N ASN A 31 16.95 37.89 -17.14
CA ASN A 31 16.94 38.75 -15.94
C ASN A 31 17.74 38.15 -14.77
N HIS A 32 17.99 36.84 -14.80
CA HIS A 32 18.79 36.09 -13.83
C HIS A 32 20.17 35.71 -14.39
N SER A 33 20.71 36.53 -15.29
CA SER A 33 21.87 36.27 -16.18
C SER A 33 23.11 35.64 -15.55
N ASP A 34 23.33 35.80 -14.24
CA ASP A 34 24.48 35.22 -13.52
C ASP A 34 24.40 33.69 -13.37
N ASN A 35 23.25 33.06 -13.58
CA ASN A 35 23.04 31.63 -13.33
C ASN A 35 23.29 30.72 -14.55
N HIS A 36 23.68 31.29 -15.69
CA HIS A 36 23.94 30.56 -16.95
C HIS A 36 22.78 29.67 -17.44
N GLN A 37 21.52 29.92 -17.08
CA GLN A 37 20.38 29.01 -17.26
C GLN A 37 19.93 28.77 -18.72
N ILE A 38 20.61 29.36 -19.70
CA ILE A 38 20.32 29.22 -21.14
C ILE A 38 21.49 28.48 -21.81
N VAL A 39 21.18 27.42 -22.54
CA VAL A 39 22.11 26.69 -23.40
C VAL A 39 21.69 26.88 -24.85
N TYR A 40 22.59 27.40 -25.67
CA TYR A 40 22.36 27.54 -27.09
C TYR A 40 22.59 26.18 -27.78
N LEU A 41 21.53 25.64 -28.38
CA LEU A 41 21.57 24.41 -29.18
C LEU A 41 21.71 24.78 -30.66
N SER A 42 22.83 25.39 -31.04
CA SER A 42 23.06 25.85 -32.41
C SER A 42 24.54 25.71 -32.79
N PRO A 43 24.86 25.27 -34.02
CA PRO A 43 26.24 25.20 -34.49
C PRO A 43 26.87 26.58 -34.74
N LEU A 44 26.03 27.63 -34.82
CA LEU A 44 26.45 29.00 -35.13
C LEU A 44 26.95 29.77 -33.90
N VAL A 45 26.58 29.32 -32.70
CA VAL A 45 26.95 29.98 -31.46
C VAL A 45 28.19 29.29 -30.88
N PRO A 46 29.35 29.95 -30.82
CA PRO A 46 30.55 29.36 -30.27
C PRO A 46 30.34 29.05 -28.77
N ASP A 47 30.65 27.81 -28.40
CA ASP A 47 30.51 27.32 -27.03
C ASP A 47 31.61 27.90 -26.13
N SER A 48 31.35 29.08 -25.55
CA SER A 48 32.29 29.76 -24.66
C SER A 48 32.55 29.02 -23.34
N PHE A 49 31.74 28.01 -23.00
CA PHE A 49 31.69 27.42 -21.65
C PHE A 49 31.72 25.87 -21.62
N GLY A 50 31.81 25.18 -22.76
CA GLY A 50 31.83 23.72 -22.85
C GLY A 50 30.46 23.06 -22.59
N ASN A 51 29.37 23.81 -22.80
CA ASN A 51 28.01 23.44 -22.46
C ASN A 51 27.28 22.66 -23.57
N GLY A 52 27.87 22.54 -24.76
CA GLY A 52 27.30 21.74 -25.84
C GLY A 52 28.01 21.95 -27.17
N ARG A 53 28.66 20.90 -27.68
CA ARG A 53 29.11 20.86 -29.07
C ARG A 53 27.94 20.47 -29.95
N CYS A 54 27.53 21.38 -30.82
CA CYS A 54 26.50 21.14 -31.83
C CYS A 54 27.14 21.06 -33.22
N GLU A 55 26.82 19.99 -33.95
CA GLU A 55 27.28 19.76 -35.31
C GLU A 55 26.09 19.41 -36.20
N ILE A 56 26.15 19.79 -37.48
CA ILE A 56 25.15 19.38 -38.46
C ILE A 56 25.52 17.99 -38.97
N ARG A 57 24.61 17.03 -38.86
CA ARG A 57 24.77 15.66 -39.34
C ARG A 57 23.61 15.29 -40.25
N GLN A 58 23.92 14.71 -41.40
CA GLN A 58 22.91 14.13 -42.28
C GLN A 58 22.55 12.71 -41.85
N ASP A 59 21.26 12.43 -41.78
CA ASP A 59 20.75 11.07 -41.54
C ASP A 59 20.71 10.25 -42.85
N ALA A 60 20.41 8.95 -42.76
CA ALA A 60 20.32 8.03 -43.90
C ALA A 60 19.33 8.49 -45.00
N LEU A 61 18.36 9.33 -44.65
CA LEU A 61 17.39 9.95 -45.56
C LEU A 61 17.85 11.30 -46.14
N SER A 62 19.12 11.68 -45.93
CA SER A 62 19.69 13.00 -46.33
C SER A 62 18.99 14.21 -45.70
N ALA A 63 18.32 14.03 -44.56
CA ALA A 63 17.80 15.12 -43.76
C ALA A 63 18.91 15.68 -42.85
N ASP A 64 19.00 17.01 -42.76
CA ASP A 64 19.97 17.69 -41.89
C ASP A 64 19.46 17.74 -40.44
N TRP A 65 20.25 17.20 -39.50
CA TRP A 65 20.00 17.24 -38.07
C TRP A 65 21.04 18.08 -37.34
N VAL A 66 20.59 18.88 -36.37
CA VAL A 66 21.50 19.53 -35.41
C VAL A 66 21.71 18.58 -34.24
N VAL A 67 22.88 17.95 -34.18
CA VAL A 67 23.25 17.01 -33.12
C VAL A 67 24.10 17.71 -32.08
N CYS A 68 23.57 17.85 -30.87
CA CYS A 68 24.26 18.47 -29.74
C CYS A 68 24.64 17.45 -28.67
N SER A 69 25.89 17.50 -28.19
CA SER A 69 26.36 16.69 -27.06
C SER A 69 27.12 17.56 -26.06
N GLY A 70 26.84 17.38 -24.77
CA GLY A 70 27.46 18.15 -23.70
C GLY A 70 27.13 17.57 -22.32
N THR A 71 27.86 18.05 -21.33
CA THR A 71 27.64 17.71 -19.92
C THR A 71 27.49 18.99 -19.13
N ARG A 72 26.52 19.01 -18.21
CA ARG A 72 26.26 20.19 -17.39
C ARG A 72 26.13 19.83 -15.92
N VAL A 73 26.77 20.61 -15.06
CA VAL A 73 26.71 20.43 -13.61
C VAL A 73 25.74 21.44 -13.02
N PHE A 74 24.73 20.94 -12.33
CA PHE A 74 23.76 21.74 -11.59
C PHE A 74 24.32 22.06 -10.20
N ARG A 75 24.62 23.34 -9.93
CA ARG A 75 25.04 23.81 -8.60
C ARG A 75 23.91 24.64 -7.99
N SER A 76 23.45 24.24 -6.82
CA SER A 76 22.45 24.96 -6.05
C SER A 76 22.80 24.90 -4.56
N ALA A 77 22.48 25.97 -3.83
CA ALA A 77 22.66 26.03 -2.37
C ALA A 77 21.69 25.12 -1.60
N ARG A 78 20.56 24.74 -2.22
CA ARG A 78 19.57 23.81 -1.68
C ARG A 78 19.12 22.80 -2.75
N SER A 79 18.59 21.67 -2.31
CA SER A 79 17.87 20.73 -3.17
C SER A 79 16.67 21.43 -3.84
N ARG A 80 16.57 21.30 -5.17
CA ARG A 80 15.50 21.90 -5.99
C ARG A 80 15.15 20.99 -7.15
N TRP A 81 13.92 21.10 -7.61
CA TRP A 81 13.52 20.54 -8.89
C TRP A 81 14.00 21.44 -10.02
N TRP A 82 14.51 20.79 -11.06
CA TRP A 82 14.96 21.43 -12.29
C TRP A 82 14.03 21.04 -13.42
N PHE A 83 13.62 22.03 -14.20
CA PHE A 83 12.76 21.84 -15.36
C PHE A 83 13.53 22.25 -16.61
N LEU A 84 13.50 21.39 -17.61
CA LEU A 84 14.19 21.57 -18.87
C LEU A 84 13.14 21.86 -19.94
N ALA A 85 13.28 22.98 -20.65
CA ALA A 85 12.41 23.34 -21.76
C ALA A 85 13.22 23.64 -23.01
N VAL A 86 12.78 23.15 -24.17
CA VAL A 86 13.37 23.52 -25.44
C VAL A 86 12.54 24.63 -26.06
N ALA A 87 13.22 25.70 -26.45
CA ALA A 87 12.62 26.88 -27.06
C ALA A 87 13.26 27.18 -28.41
N ASN A 88 12.41 27.39 -29.42
CA ASN A 88 12.78 28.02 -30.69
C ASN A 88 11.96 29.29 -30.83
N CYS A 89 12.51 30.40 -30.34
CA CYS A 89 11.88 31.70 -30.47
C CYS A 89 12.46 32.35 -31.73
N ASP A 90 11.79 32.18 -32.87
CA ASP A 90 12.14 32.89 -34.11
C ASP A 90 11.43 34.26 -34.13
N PRO A 91 12.17 35.38 -34.12
CA PRO A 91 11.58 36.72 -34.16
C PRO A 91 10.92 37.06 -35.51
N ASP A 92 11.34 36.44 -36.62
CA ASP A 92 10.84 36.76 -37.97
C ASP A 92 9.52 36.04 -38.29
N GLU A 93 9.29 34.86 -37.70
CA GLU A 93 8.02 34.13 -37.82
C GLU A 93 6.85 34.80 -37.10
N ALA A 94 7.09 35.68 -36.12
CA ALA A 94 6.02 36.44 -35.48
C ALA A 94 5.33 37.41 -36.46
N ALA A 95 6.02 37.83 -37.53
CA ALA A 95 5.47 38.60 -38.63
C ALA A 95 4.76 37.71 -39.67
N GLU A 96 5.26 36.50 -39.95
CA GLU A 96 4.63 35.54 -40.87
C GLU A 96 3.41 34.81 -40.29
N ARG A 97 3.33 34.60 -38.97
CA ARG A 97 2.14 34.05 -38.27
C ARG A 97 0.87 34.87 -38.47
N ARG A 98 0.99 36.18 -38.76
CA ARG A 98 -0.18 37.01 -39.11
C ARG A 98 -0.78 36.68 -40.48
N MET A 99 -0.12 35.85 -41.29
CA MET A 99 -0.51 35.59 -42.68
C MET A 99 -1.08 34.18 -42.91
N TYR A 100 -0.92 33.22 -41.99
CA TYR A 100 -1.39 31.85 -42.15
C TYR A 100 -1.92 31.29 -40.82
N ASN A 101 -3.25 31.15 -40.72
CA ASN A 101 -4.04 30.50 -39.65
C ASN A 101 -3.37 30.33 -38.27
N ASP A 102 -3.85 31.11 -37.30
CA ASP A 102 -3.41 31.29 -35.89
C ASP A 102 -3.17 30.05 -34.99
N ASN A 103 -3.24 28.81 -35.49
CA ASN A 103 -3.37 27.64 -34.61
C ASN A 103 -2.20 26.63 -34.63
N GLU A 104 -1.18 26.78 -35.49
CA GLU A 104 -0.04 25.85 -35.50
C GLU A 104 1.28 26.60 -35.32
N SER A 105 1.74 26.70 -34.07
CA SER A 105 3.15 26.98 -33.80
C SER A 105 3.97 25.82 -34.35
N TYR A 106 4.95 26.08 -35.23
CA TYR A 106 5.91 25.06 -35.66
C TYR A 106 6.70 24.57 -34.44
N GLY A 107 6.28 23.41 -33.90
CA GLY A 107 7.00 22.75 -32.83
C GLY A 107 8.37 22.29 -33.32
N VAL A 108 9.35 22.29 -32.42
CA VAL A 108 10.66 21.71 -32.74
C VAL A 108 10.56 20.21 -32.56
N TYR A 109 10.86 19.42 -33.60
CA TYR A 109 11.07 17.99 -33.44
C TYR A 109 12.44 17.76 -32.81
N VAL A 110 12.46 17.18 -31.61
CA VAL A 110 13.70 16.95 -30.86
C VAL A 110 13.70 15.53 -30.33
N GLU A 111 14.77 14.80 -30.65
CA GLU A 111 15.13 13.57 -29.95
C GLU A 111 16.17 13.90 -28.89
N PHE A 112 15.93 13.46 -27.66
CA PHE A 112 16.84 13.74 -26.55
C PHE A 112 17.12 12.49 -25.73
N SER A 113 18.34 12.42 -25.21
CA SER A 113 18.74 11.46 -24.18
C SER A 113 19.38 12.25 -23.05
N LEU A 114 18.78 12.17 -21.87
CA LEU A 114 19.23 12.89 -20.69
C LEU A 114 19.53 11.88 -19.59
N GLN A 115 20.76 11.93 -19.08
CA GLN A 115 21.16 11.18 -17.89
C GLN A 115 21.39 12.16 -16.75
N MET A 116 20.48 12.16 -15.77
CA MET A 116 20.55 13.02 -14.59
C MET A 116 21.05 12.20 -13.41
N THR A 117 22.22 12.55 -12.87
CA THR A 117 22.88 11.77 -11.82
C THR A 117 23.27 12.64 -10.63
N ASN A 118 23.18 12.10 -9.42
CA ASN A 118 23.54 12.77 -8.18
C ASN A 118 24.79 12.13 -7.55
N GLY A 119 25.77 12.95 -7.17
CA GLY A 119 27.00 12.45 -6.54
C GLY A 119 27.95 11.76 -7.52
N ARG A 120 28.78 10.85 -7.01
CA ARG A 120 29.83 10.17 -7.79
C ARG A 120 29.34 8.81 -8.30
N PRO A 121 29.85 8.30 -9.44
CA PRO A 121 29.50 6.97 -9.95
C PRO A 121 29.78 5.81 -8.97
N THR A 122 30.67 6.01 -8.00
CA THR A 122 30.95 5.04 -6.95
C THR A 122 29.83 4.90 -5.92
N GLU A 123 28.94 5.89 -5.82
CA GLU A 123 27.86 5.96 -4.83
C GLU A 123 26.55 5.41 -5.41
N VAL A 124 26.47 4.08 -5.60
CA VAL A 124 25.33 3.43 -6.29
C VAL A 124 23.96 3.79 -5.69
N LEU A 125 23.86 3.94 -4.37
CA LEU A 125 22.61 4.29 -3.67
C LEU A 125 22.15 5.74 -3.86
N LYS A 126 22.99 6.59 -4.45
CA LYS A 126 22.69 8.01 -4.70
C LYS A 126 22.80 8.38 -6.18
N TYR A 127 23.60 7.64 -6.95
CA TYR A 127 23.99 8.00 -8.30
C TYR A 127 22.81 8.26 -9.23
N GLN A 128 21.86 7.33 -9.30
CA GLN A 128 20.69 7.44 -10.17
C GLN A 128 19.48 8.06 -9.46
N PHE A 129 19.50 8.14 -8.12
CA PHE A 129 18.35 8.60 -7.36
C PHE A 129 18.28 10.11 -7.29
N SER A 130 17.08 10.65 -7.44
CA SER A 130 16.79 12.02 -7.05
C SER A 130 16.92 12.21 -5.55
N ILE A 131 17.12 13.46 -5.13
CA ILE A 131 17.36 13.80 -3.73
C ILE A 131 16.16 13.55 -2.82
N ASP A 132 14.95 13.45 -3.37
CA ASP A 132 13.73 13.10 -2.66
C ASP A 132 13.50 11.58 -2.58
N GLN A 133 14.28 10.78 -3.32
CA GLN A 133 14.08 9.32 -3.45
C GLN A 133 15.25 8.47 -2.96
N TRP A 134 16.45 9.03 -2.78
CA TRP A 134 17.66 8.27 -2.43
C TRP A 134 17.51 7.40 -1.17
N LEU A 135 16.65 7.80 -0.22
CA LEU A 135 16.42 7.07 1.02
C LEU A 135 15.36 5.94 0.88
N ILE A 136 14.62 5.90 -0.22
CA ILE A 136 13.56 4.90 -0.45
C ILE A 136 14.16 3.48 -0.49
N LEU A 137 15.17 3.24 -1.34
CA LEU A 137 15.80 1.92 -1.45
C LEU A 137 16.37 1.38 -0.11
N PRO A 138 17.21 2.12 0.63
CA PRO A 138 17.73 1.62 1.91
C PRO A 138 16.64 1.45 2.98
N SER A 139 15.63 2.33 3.02
CA SER A 139 14.53 2.20 3.98
C SER A 139 13.63 1.00 3.65
N ASP A 140 13.25 0.80 2.40
CA ASP A 140 12.46 -0.36 1.96
C ASP A 140 13.20 -1.67 2.17
N THR A 141 14.52 -1.68 1.95
CA THR A 141 15.36 -2.86 2.24
C THR A 141 15.34 -3.21 3.73
N LEU A 142 15.40 -2.21 4.61
CA LEU A 142 15.27 -2.40 6.05
C LEU A 142 13.88 -2.95 6.42
N PHE A 143 12.82 -2.36 5.89
CA PHE A 143 11.46 -2.82 6.17
C PHE A 143 11.19 -4.20 5.60
N LEU A 144 11.76 -4.56 4.45
CA LEU A 144 11.68 -5.91 3.90
C LEU A 144 12.31 -6.93 4.85
N ALA A 145 13.48 -6.62 5.41
CA ALA A 145 14.11 -7.48 6.42
C ALA A 145 13.24 -7.62 7.68
N LEU A 146 12.67 -6.52 8.16
CA LEU A 146 11.75 -6.53 9.31
C LEU A 146 10.46 -7.32 9.04
N GLN A 147 9.91 -7.23 7.83
CA GLN A 147 8.73 -7.99 7.42
C GLN A 147 9.04 -9.49 7.29
N CYS A 148 10.23 -9.87 6.80
CA CYS A 148 10.69 -11.26 6.83
C CYS A 148 10.75 -11.81 8.27
N VAL A 149 11.20 -11.01 9.24
CA VAL A 149 11.15 -11.38 10.67
C VAL A 149 9.70 -11.57 11.13
N LEU A 150 8.78 -10.69 10.72
CA LEU A 150 7.35 -10.87 11.03
C LEU A 150 6.76 -12.15 10.44
N ILE A 151 7.14 -12.54 9.22
CA ILE A 151 6.73 -13.82 8.64
C ILE A 151 7.18 -14.98 9.54
N VAL A 152 8.43 -14.99 10.00
CA VAL A 152 8.91 -16.03 10.91
C VAL A 152 8.10 -16.05 12.22
N CYS A 153 7.83 -14.89 12.80
CA CYS A 153 7.01 -14.76 14.01
C CYS A 153 5.57 -15.28 13.80
N VAL A 154 4.92 -14.92 12.69
CA VAL A 154 3.57 -15.38 12.33
C VAL A 154 3.52 -16.88 12.15
N LEU A 155 4.53 -17.48 11.50
CA LEU A 155 4.61 -18.92 11.31
C LEU A 155 4.78 -19.65 12.65
N PHE A 156 5.62 -19.12 13.55
CA PHE A 156 5.82 -19.70 14.88
C PHE A 156 4.54 -19.65 15.72
N ILE A 157 3.90 -18.48 15.81
CA ILE A 157 2.62 -18.30 16.51
C ILE A 157 1.53 -19.17 15.86
N GLY A 158 1.48 -19.22 14.53
CA GLY A 158 0.52 -20.03 13.77
C GLY A 158 0.66 -21.52 14.07
N LYS A 159 1.88 -22.06 14.16
CA LYS A 159 2.13 -23.44 14.60
C LYS A 159 1.65 -23.68 16.03
N SER A 160 1.96 -22.77 16.95
CA SER A 160 1.49 -22.86 18.35
C SER A 160 -0.05 -22.85 18.44
N LEU A 161 -0.72 -22.03 17.64
CA LEU A 161 -2.18 -21.94 17.60
C LEU A 161 -2.81 -23.18 16.95
N SER A 162 -2.19 -23.70 15.89
CA SER A 162 -2.64 -24.92 15.22
C SER A 162 -2.56 -26.13 16.15
N ALA A 163 -1.45 -26.27 16.90
CA ALA A 163 -1.29 -27.33 17.90
C ALA A 163 -2.38 -27.32 18.97
N ARG A 164 -2.89 -26.13 19.33
CA ARG A 164 -3.97 -25.95 20.30
C ARG A 164 -5.39 -25.97 19.69
N ARG A 165 -5.53 -26.14 18.36
CA ARG A 165 -6.80 -26.04 17.59
C ARG A 165 -7.49 -24.67 17.68
N LEU A 166 -6.68 -23.61 17.68
CA LEU A 166 -7.08 -22.20 17.83
C LEU A 166 -6.71 -21.35 16.59
N TYR A 167 -6.39 -22.02 15.49
CA TYR A 167 -6.02 -21.39 14.24
C TYR A 167 -7.29 -20.94 13.49
N HIS A 168 -7.79 -19.76 13.85
CA HIS A 168 -9.00 -19.19 13.25
C HIS A 168 -8.74 -18.48 11.91
N ASN A 169 -9.79 -18.33 11.11
CA ASN A 169 -9.73 -17.65 9.81
C ASN A 169 -9.22 -16.20 9.90
N THR A 170 -9.46 -15.49 11.02
CA THR A 170 -8.95 -14.13 11.25
C THR A 170 -7.43 -14.08 11.32
N PHE A 171 -6.79 -15.04 12.00
CA PHE A 171 -5.33 -15.14 12.03
C PHE A 171 -4.76 -15.49 10.65
N ARG A 172 -5.45 -16.37 9.91
CA ARG A 172 -5.08 -16.71 8.53
C ARG A 172 -5.11 -15.49 7.60
N MET A 173 -6.13 -14.64 7.69
CA MET A 173 -6.22 -13.40 6.91
C MET A 173 -5.08 -12.43 7.24
N CYS A 174 -4.71 -12.28 8.52
CA CYS A 174 -3.55 -11.48 8.90
C CYS A 174 -2.24 -12.05 8.34
N SER A 175 -2.04 -13.37 8.45
CA SER A 175 -0.87 -14.03 7.87
C SER A 175 -0.77 -13.84 6.35
N GLN A 176 -1.89 -13.95 5.64
CA GLN A 176 -1.96 -13.70 4.20
C GLN A 176 -1.63 -12.25 3.86
N SER A 177 -2.14 -11.29 4.64
CA SER A 177 -1.83 -9.87 4.45
C SER A 177 -0.33 -9.59 4.61
N ILE A 178 0.32 -10.11 5.66
CA ILE A 178 1.76 -9.94 5.89
C ILE A 178 2.57 -10.51 4.72
N VAL A 179 2.19 -11.70 4.22
CA VAL A 179 2.84 -12.31 3.06
C VAL A 179 2.66 -11.46 1.80
N LEU A 180 1.44 -11.00 1.50
CA LEU A 180 1.19 -10.12 0.36
C LEU A 180 2.01 -8.83 0.46
N ASN A 181 1.98 -8.17 1.62
CA ASN A 181 2.75 -6.95 1.86
C ASN A 181 4.26 -7.17 1.67
N THR A 182 4.79 -8.31 2.12
CA THR A 182 6.21 -8.66 1.95
C THR A 182 6.56 -8.91 0.49
N ILE A 183 5.71 -9.61 -0.26
CA ILE A 183 5.90 -9.85 -1.70
C ILE A 183 5.87 -8.51 -2.46
N GLY A 184 4.88 -7.66 -2.17
CA GLY A 184 4.74 -6.34 -2.77
C GLY A 184 5.96 -5.46 -2.50
N LEU A 185 6.43 -5.41 -1.25
CA LEU A 185 7.65 -4.68 -0.88
C LEU A 185 8.91 -5.27 -1.55
N GLY A 186 8.98 -6.59 -1.72
CA GLY A 186 10.05 -7.26 -2.46
C GLY A 186 10.10 -6.84 -3.94
N PHE A 187 8.94 -6.66 -4.58
CA PHE A 187 8.86 -6.12 -5.94
C PHE A 187 9.34 -4.67 -6.00
N LEU A 188 8.94 -3.82 -5.05
CA LEU A 188 9.40 -2.43 -4.98
C LEU A 188 10.92 -2.33 -4.78
N VAL A 189 11.49 -3.09 -3.85
CA VAL A 189 12.94 -3.16 -3.65
C VAL A 189 13.64 -3.62 -4.93
N THR A 190 13.11 -4.65 -5.61
CA THR A 190 13.69 -5.13 -6.87
C THR A 190 13.69 -4.05 -7.94
N ASN A 191 12.58 -3.33 -8.10
CA ASN A 191 12.48 -2.20 -9.02
C ASN A 191 13.52 -1.11 -8.70
N TYR A 192 13.66 -0.73 -7.42
CA TYR A 192 14.62 0.30 -7.02
C TYR A 192 16.08 -0.15 -7.10
N VAL A 193 16.38 -1.45 -6.94
CA VAL A 193 17.71 -1.99 -7.20
C VAL A 193 18.06 -1.90 -8.68
N ILE A 194 17.10 -2.21 -9.57
CA ILE A 194 17.30 -2.07 -11.02
C ILE A 194 17.50 -0.60 -11.38
N TYR A 195 16.64 0.28 -10.84
CA TYR A 195 16.74 1.73 -11.00
C TYR A 195 18.09 2.29 -10.53
N ALA A 196 18.68 1.75 -9.46
CA ALA A 196 20.00 2.16 -8.99
C ALA A 196 21.12 1.87 -10.01
N ILE A 197 20.92 0.89 -10.89
CA ILE A 197 21.89 0.46 -11.90
C ILE A 197 21.66 1.21 -13.21
N ASP A 198 20.43 1.26 -13.72
CA ASP A 198 20.11 1.77 -15.06
C ASP A 198 19.49 3.18 -15.08
N GLY A 199 18.95 3.68 -13.96
CA GLY A 199 18.24 4.95 -13.86
C GLY A 199 16.82 4.96 -14.45
N ILE A 200 16.30 3.80 -14.87
CA ILE A 200 14.98 3.65 -15.52
C ILE A 200 14.06 2.76 -14.68
N GLY A 201 14.58 1.64 -14.15
CA GLY A 201 13.79 0.65 -13.42
C GLY A 201 12.84 -0.16 -14.33
N LEU A 202 11.90 -0.88 -13.70
CA LEU A 202 10.88 -1.69 -14.38
C LEU A 202 9.48 -1.27 -13.93
N PRO A 203 8.80 -0.38 -14.68
CA PRO A 203 7.48 0.15 -14.30
C PRO A 203 6.44 -0.93 -14.00
N LEU A 204 6.46 -2.05 -14.73
CA LEU A 204 5.54 -3.17 -14.50
C LEU A 204 5.72 -3.80 -13.10
N ILE A 205 6.96 -3.94 -12.63
CA ILE A 205 7.25 -4.50 -11.30
C ILE A 205 6.82 -3.51 -10.22
N MET A 206 7.08 -2.21 -10.43
CA MET A 206 6.66 -1.14 -9.51
C MET A 206 5.14 -1.15 -9.29
N ILE A 207 4.36 -1.08 -10.38
CA ILE A 207 2.89 -1.08 -10.34
C ILE A 207 2.37 -2.38 -9.70
N SER A 208 2.94 -3.52 -10.08
CA SER A 208 2.57 -4.81 -9.49
C SER A 208 2.83 -4.84 -7.98
N GLY A 209 3.96 -4.29 -7.53
CA GLY A 209 4.32 -4.19 -6.12
C GLY A 209 3.35 -3.32 -5.32
N GLN A 210 2.99 -2.14 -5.86
CA GLN A 210 2.00 -1.24 -5.27
C GLN A 210 0.63 -1.91 -5.14
N LEU A 211 0.16 -2.57 -6.20
CA LEU A 211 -1.13 -3.26 -6.21
C LEU A 211 -1.18 -4.41 -5.19
N ILE A 212 -0.16 -5.25 -5.14
CA ILE A 212 -0.08 -6.37 -4.19
C ILE A 212 -0.05 -5.84 -2.75
N ARG A 213 0.66 -4.72 -2.51
CA ARG A 213 0.70 -4.08 -1.19
C ARG A 213 -0.66 -3.53 -0.78
N ALA A 214 -1.35 -2.83 -1.69
CA ALA A 214 -2.71 -2.34 -1.47
C ALA A 214 -3.69 -3.49 -1.15
N LEU A 215 -3.62 -4.60 -1.89
CA LEU A 215 -4.41 -5.81 -1.61
C LEU A 215 -4.12 -6.37 -0.20
N GLY A 216 -2.85 -6.40 0.20
CA GLY A 216 -2.43 -6.79 1.54
C GLY A 216 -3.04 -5.90 2.63
N GLU A 217 -2.94 -4.58 2.49
CA GLU A 217 -3.51 -3.61 3.45
C GLU A 217 -5.04 -3.72 3.54
N MET A 218 -5.73 -3.88 2.42
CA MET A 218 -7.18 -4.08 2.38
C MET A 218 -7.60 -5.38 3.07
N LEU A 219 -6.85 -6.47 2.90
CA LEU A 219 -7.12 -7.73 3.60
C LEU A 219 -6.95 -7.58 5.12
N PHE A 220 -5.96 -6.82 5.56
CA PHE A 220 -5.75 -6.54 6.98
C PHE A 220 -6.86 -5.65 7.56
N MET A 221 -7.27 -4.62 6.83
CA MET A 221 -8.42 -3.77 7.17
C MET A 221 -9.68 -4.61 7.34
N TYR A 222 -9.99 -5.47 6.36
CA TYR A 222 -11.14 -6.36 6.39
C TYR A 222 -11.12 -7.27 7.63
N MET A 223 -9.96 -7.86 7.93
CA MET A 223 -9.76 -8.68 9.12
C MET A 223 -10.06 -7.89 10.41
N CYS A 224 -9.58 -6.66 10.53
CA CYS A 224 -9.81 -5.82 11.71
C CYS A 224 -11.30 -5.54 11.94
N LEU A 225 -12.06 -5.27 10.88
CA LEU A 225 -13.48 -4.95 10.96
C LEU A 225 -14.33 -6.18 11.30
N VAL A 226 -13.98 -7.34 10.70
CA VAL A 226 -14.59 -8.63 11.01
C VAL A 226 -14.36 -9.00 12.48
N LEU A 227 -13.15 -8.79 12.99
CA LEU A 227 -12.80 -9.05 14.38
C LEU A 227 -13.51 -8.07 15.35
N ALA A 228 -13.63 -6.79 14.99
CA ALA A 228 -14.36 -5.80 15.78
C ALA A 228 -15.86 -6.12 15.90
N ARG A 229 -16.46 -6.68 14.84
CA ARG A 229 -17.83 -7.24 14.88
C ARG A 229 -17.96 -8.50 15.75
N GLY A 230 -16.84 -9.05 16.21
CA GLY A 230 -16.79 -10.15 17.15
C GLY A 230 -16.72 -11.54 16.50
N LEU A 231 -16.41 -11.64 15.20
CA LEU A 231 -16.20 -12.97 14.58
C LEU A 231 -15.04 -13.70 15.27
N ASN A 232 -15.27 -14.96 15.65
CA ASN A 232 -14.37 -15.83 16.41
C ASN A 232 -14.13 -15.40 17.88
N VAL A 233 -14.73 -14.29 18.33
CA VAL A 233 -14.56 -13.77 19.70
C VAL A 233 -15.86 -13.79 20.49
N THR A 234 -16.95 -13.25 19.94
CA THR A 234 -18.30 -13.25 20.56
C THR A 234 -19.31 -14.03 19.72
N LYS A 235 -19.09 -14.10 18.40
CA LYS A 235 -19.98 -14.77 17.43
C LYS A 235 -19.19 -15.72 16.54
N MET A 236 -19.81 -16.85 16.22
CA MET A 236 -19.23 -17.85 15.33
C MET A 236 -19.48 -17.55 13.85
N ARG A 237 -20.59 -16.87 13.54
CA ARG A 237 -20.95 -16.45 12.18
C ARG A 237 -21.41 -14.99 12.18
N LEU A 238 -21.10 -14.28 11.10
CA LEU A 238 -21.61 -12.93 10.83
C LEU A 238 -23.02 -13.01 10.24
N THR A 239 -23.83 -11.99 10.53
CA THR A 239 -25.15 -11.83 9.89
C THR A 239 -25.00 -11.55 8.40
N LEU A 240 -26.03 -11.83 7.60
CA LEU A 240 -26.01 -11.53 6.17
C LEU A 240 -25.77 -10.04 5.90
N MET A 241 -26.38 -9.16 6.70
CA MET A 241 -26.23 -7.70 6.58
C MET A 241 -24.80 -7.25 6.90
N ASP A 242 -24.18 -7.80 7.95
CA ASP A 242 -22.77 -7.50 8.26
C ASP A 242 -21.84 -7.95 7.12
N LYS A 243 -22.08 -9.15 6.55
CA LYS A 243 -21.30 -9.66 5.41
C LYS A 243 -21.46 -8.76 4.17
N LEU A 244 -22.69 -8.37 3.85
CA LEU A 244 -22.98 -7.50 2.72
C LEU A 244 -22.28 -6.14 2.89
N PHE A 245 -22.40 -5.53 4.06
CA PHE A 245 -21.74 -4.25 4.36
C PHE A 245 -20.21 -4.33 4.22
N LEU A 246 -19.58 -5.34 4.84
CA LEU A 246 -18.13 -5.53 4.76
C LEU A 246 -17.65 -5.78 3.33
N THR A 247 -18.43 -6.53 2.54
CA THR A 247 -18.12 -6.79 1.13
C THR A 247 -18.22 -5.52 0.30
N ILE A 248 -19.28 -4.73 0.46
CA ILE A 248 -19.43 -3.43 -0.22
C ILE A 248 -18.26 -2.52 0.12
N MET A 249 -17.89 -2.42 1.40
CA MET A 249 -16.78 -1.57 1.83
C MET A 249 -15.47 -2.03 1.18
N PHE A 250 -15.21 -3.34 1.12
CA PHE A 250 -14.02 -3.89 0.44
C PHE A 250 -13.97 -3.50 -1.05
N PHE A 251 -15.09 -3.59 -1.77
CA PHE A 251 -15.17 -3.14 -3.16
C PHE A 251 -14.95 -1.63 -3.31
N VAL A 252 -15.49 -0.81 -2.40
CA VAL A 252 -15.28 0.65 -2.42
C VAL A 252 -13.79 1.00 -2.27
N PHE A 253 -13.06 0.31 -1.38
CA PHE A 253 -11.62 0.50 -1.25
C PHE A 253 -10.88 0.10 -2.52
N ILE A 254 -11.15 -1.09 -3.09
CA ILE A 254 -10.52 -1.55 -4.34
C ILE A 254 -10.75 -0.54 -5.46
N CYS A 255 -12.00 -0.13 -5.68
CA CYS A 255 -12.33 0.83 -6.72
C CYS A 255 -11.64 2.19 -6.50
N SER A 256 -11.51 2.63 -5.25
CA SER A 256 -10.83 3.90 -4.92
C SER A 256 -9.32 3.83 -5.18
N TYR A 257 -8.66 2.69 -4.90
CA TYR A 257 -7.26 2.46 -5.25
C TYR A 257 -7.06 2.43 -6.77
N LEU A 258 -7.89 1.67 -7.51
CA LEU A 258 -7.81 1.64 -8.97
C LEU A 258 -8.08 3.01 -9.60
N LEU A 259 -8.98 3.79 -9.00
CA LEU A 259 -9.24 5.16 -9.43
C LEU A 259 -8.04 6.08 -9.20
N MET A 260 -7.29 5.90 -8.10
CA MET A 260 -6.04 6.63 -7.86
C MET A 260 -5.01 6.34 -8.94
N GLU A 261 -4.77 5.06 -9.24
CA GLU A 261 -3.83 4.63 -10.30
C GLU A 261 -4.22 5.22 -11.67
N PHE A 262 -5.52 5.19 -12.01
CA PHE A 262 -6.00 5.79 -13.26
C PHE A 262 -5.88 7.31 -13.27
N TRP A 263 -6.07 7.95 -12.11
CA TRP A 263 -5.94 9.39 -11.97
C TRP A 263 -4.50 9.86 -12.20
N GLU A 264 -3.54 9.13 -11.65
CA GLU A 264 -2.11 9.37 -11.85
C GLU A 264 -1.75 9.32 -13.35
N VAL A 265 -2.25 8.33 -14.09
CA VAL A 265 -1.94 8.21 -15.53
C VAL A 265 -2.58 9.32 -16.37
N LYS A 266 -3.81 9.75 -16.04
CA LYS A 266 -4.61 10.62 -16.92
C LYS A 266 -4.49 12.12 -16.61
N TYR A 267 -4.42 12.48 -15.33
CA TYR A 267 -4.56 13.87 -14.88
C TYR A 267 -3.27 14.45 -14.32
N PHE A 268 -2.23 13.65 -14.07
CA PHE A 268 -0.96 14.20 -13.63
C PHE A 268 -0.21 14.78 -14.80
N ASP A 269 0.09 16.06 -14.65
CA ASP A 269 0.95 16.77 -15.58
C ASP A 269 2.41 16.45 -15.24
N PRO A 270 3.16 15.80 -16.15
CA PRO A 270 4.57 15.48 -15.90
C PRO A 270 5.45 16.73 -15.75
N ALA A 271 4.97 17.90 -16.20
CA ALA A 271 5.64 19.18 -16.02
C ALA A 271 5.50 19.75 -14.60
N MET A 272 4.72 19.13 -13.73
CA MET A 272 4.50 19.59 -12.36
C MET A 272 4.91 18.52 -11.35
N VAL A 273 5.52 18.94 -10.24
CA VAL A 273 5.93 18.04 -9.16
C VAL A 273 4.72 17.80 -8.25
N TYR A 274 3.88 16.85 -8.64
CA TYR A 274 2.69 16.43 -7.87
C TYR A 274 2.97 15.15 -7.08
N ALA A 275 2.42 15.06 -5.87
CA ALA A 275 2.37 13.80 -5.12
C ALA A 275 1.02 13.10 -5.36
N PRO A 276 1.02 11.76 -5.44
CA PRO A 276 -0.22 10.96 -5.48
C PRO A 276 -1.21 11.31 -4.36
N SER A 277 -0.72 11.68 -3.17
CA SER A 277 -1.53 12.08 -2.01
C SER A 277 -2.26 13.41 -2.16
N GLU A 278 -1.90 14.24 -3.14
CA GLU A 278 -2.58 15.52 -3.43
C GLU A 278 -3.82 15.31 -4.32
N SER A 279 -3.97 14.11 -4.88
CA SER A 279 -5.08 13.78 -5.77
C SER A 279 -6.41 13.63 -5.01
N LEU A 280 -7.52 13.90 -5.71
CA LEU A 280 -8.86 13.69 -5.19
C LEU A 280 -9.07 12.24 -4.70
N PRO A 281 -8.67 11.18 -5.44
CA PRO A 281 -8.74 9.80 -4.94
C PRO A 281 -7.93 9.55 -3.66
N GLY A 282 -6.78 10.23 -3.48
CA GLY A 282 -6.01 10.18 -2.23
C GLY A 282 -6.80 10.65 -1.01
N TYR A 283 -7.48 11.80 -1.13
CA TYR A 283 -8.36 12.28 -0.07
C TYR A 283 -9.58 11.37 0.16
N LEU A 284 -10.15 10.79 -0.90
CA LEU A 284 -11.25 9.83 -0.76
C LEU A 284 -10.82 8.60 0.04
N LEU A 285 -9.65 8.02 -0.22
CA LEU A 285 -9.11 6.90 0.55
C LEU A 285 -8.91 7.26 2.03
N ALA A 286 -8.46 8.48 2.33
CA ALA A 286 -8.35 8.96 3.70
C ALA A 286 -9.73 9.03 4.40
N VAL A 287 -10.75 9.57 3.72
CA VAL A 287 -12.12 9.64 4.23
C VAL A 287 -12.71 8.24 4.45
N TRP A 288 -12.53 7.32 3.49
CA TRP A 288 -12.99 5.94 3.64
C TRP A 288 -12.34 5.23 4.82
N ARG A 289 -11.06 5.52 5.08
CA ARG A 289 -10.34 4.99 6.25
C ARG A 289 -10.90 5.51 7.58
N LEU A 290 -11.31 6.78 7.65
CA LEU A 290 -11.98 7.33 8.83
C LEU A 290 -13.38 6.73 9.03
N ILE A 291 -14.14 6.52 7.95
CA ILE A 291 -15.44 5.85 8.01
C ILE A 291 -15.27 4.41 8.52
N ALA A 292 -14.27 3.69 8.00
CA ALA A 292 -13.93 2.35 8.48
C ALA A 292 -13.56 2.35 9.97
N TRP A 293 -12.85 3.38 10.46
CA TRP A 293 -12.53 3.53 11.88
C TRP A 293 -13.77 3.79 12.76
N VAL A 294 -14.73 4.60 12.31
CA VAL A 294 -15.99 4.82 13.03
C VAL A 294 -16.78 3.51 13.10
N PHE A 295 -16.86 2.77 12.00
CA PHE A 295 -17.51 1.46 11.98
C PHE A 295 -16.78 0.46 12.89
N PHE A 296 -15.45 0.42 12.83
CA PHE A 296 -14.60 -0.42 13.67
C PHE A 296 -14.87 -0.16 15.16
N SER A 297 -14.83 1.10 15.57
CA SER A 297 -14.99 1.51 16.97
C SER A 297 -16.40 1.23 17.48
N SER A 298 -17.43 1.57 16.69
CA SER A 298 -18.82 1.30 17.05
C SER A 298 -19.11 -0.21 17.12
N ALA A 299 -18.59 -1.00 16.17
CA ALA A 299 -18.73 -2.44 16.16
C ALA A 299 -18.07 -3.09 17.39
N ALA A 300 -16.84 -2.68 17.73
CA ALA A 300 -16.14 -3.18 18.91
C ALA A 300 -16.88 -2.85 20.22
N MET A 301 -17.45 -1.64 20.31
CA MET A 301 -18.23 -1.22 21.48
C MET A 301 -19.54 -1.99 21.62
N MET A 302 -20.22 -2.29 20.50
CA MET A 302 -21.41 -3.15 20.49
C MET A 302 -21.06 -4.61 20.84
N SER A 303 -19.96 -5.14 20.33
CA SER A 303 -19.49 -6.49 20.68
C SER A 303 -19.15 -6.59 22.18
N ARG A 304 -18.59 -5.52 22.76
CA ARG A 304 -18.35 -5.39 24.19
C ARG A 304 -19.64 -5.42 25.01
N SER A 305 -20.70 -4.71 24.60
CA SER A 305 -21.95 -4.67 25.37
C SER A 305 -22.65 -6.04 25.38
N VAL A 306 -22.50 -6.81 24.31
CA VAL A 306 -23.04 -8.18 24.21
C VAL A 306 -22.24 -9.18 25.05
N SER A 307 -20.93 -9.00 25.20
CA SER A 307 -20.06 -9.92 25.95
C SER A 307 -19.16 -9.18 26.94
N PRO A 308 -19.68 -8.80 28.13
CA PRO A 308 -18.95 -7.99 29.10
C PRO A 308 -17.67 -8.65 29.61
N GLN A 309 -17.60 -9.99 29.63
CA GLN A 309 -16.40 -10.73 30.01
C GLN A 309 -15.20 -10.48 29.07
N LYS A 310 -15.45 -10.10 27.80
CA LYS A 310 -14.41 -9.81 26.80
C LYS A 310 -14.25 -8.30 26.54
N ALA A 311 -14.87 -7.46 27.38
CA ALA A 311 -14.70 -6.01 27.35
C ALA A 311 -13.24 -5.53 27.34
N PRO A 312 -12.29 -6.07 28.15
CA PRO A 312 -10.91 -5.58 28.15
C PRO A 312 -10.21 -5.81 26.82
N PHE A 313 -10.50 -6.92 26.13
CA PHE A 313 -9.98 -7.18 24.79
C PHE A 313 -10.42 -6.11 23.80
N PHE A 314 -11.72 -5.86 23.68
CA PHE A 314 -12.25 -4.87 22.72
C PHE A 314 -11.75 -3.46 23.03
N LEU A 315 -11.62 -3.09 24.31
CA LEU A 315 -11.07 -1.80 24.70
C LEU A 315 -9.60 -1.66 24.28
N ASN A 316 -8.76 -2.66 24.59
CA ASN A 316 -7.36 -2.66 24.20
C ASN A 316 -7.20 -2.70 22.67
N PHE A 317 -8.05 -3.47 21.98
CA PHE A 317 -8.03 -3.56 20.52
C PHE A 317 -8.35 -2.22 19.87
N VAL A 318 -9.39 -1.52 20.32
CA VAL A 318 -9.71 -0.18 19.81
C VAL A 318 -8.61 0.81 20.13
N LEU A 319 -8.10 0.82 21.36
CA LEU A 319 -7.03 1.74 21.78
C LEU A 319 -5.77 1.56 20.94
N MET A 320 -5.31 0.32 20.76
CA MET A 320 -4.06 0.02 20.04
C MET A 320 -4.21 0.12 18.51
N MET A 321 -5.39 -0.12 17.94
CA MET A 321 -5.58 -0.01 16.49
C MET A 321 -5.95 1.39 16.01
N THR A 322 -6.47 2.26 16.89
CA THR A 322 -6.84 3.63 16.52
C THR A 322 -5.69 4.41 15.85
N PRO A 323 -4.43 4.37 16.34
CA PRO A 323 -3.30 5.01 15.67
C PRO A 323 -3.09 4.52 14.23
N TRP A 324 -3.27 3.22 13.96
CA TRP A 324 -3.11 2.64 12.62
C TRP A 324 -4.16 3.13 11.62
N PHE A 325 -5.38 3.38 12.09
CA PHE A 325 -6.45 3.95 11.26
C PHE A 325 -6.23 5.43 10.97
N TRP A 326 -5.83 6.20 11.98
CA TRP A 326 -5.68 7.65 11.88
C TRP A 326 -4.38 8.10 11.23
N ALA A 327 -3.33 7.29 11.27
CA ALA A 327 -2.03 7.70 10.76
C ALA A 327 -2.09 8.14 9.27
N PRO A 328 -2.64 7.37 8.31
CA PRO A 328 -2.61 7.82 6.91
C PRO A 328 -3.39 9.11 6.63
N PRO A 329 -4.62 9.33 7.16
CA PRO A 329 -5.29 10.64 7.04
C PRO A 329 -4.47 11.80 7.62
N ILE A 330 -3.88 11.63 8.81
CA ILE A 330 -3.06 12.67 9.44
C ILE A 330 -1.83 12.94 8.58
N PHE A 331 -1.14 11.90 8.11
CA PHE A 331 0.07 12.05 7.32
C PHE A 331 -0.18 12.61 5.93
N ILE A 332 -1.32 12.33 5.29
CA ILE A 332 -1.70 13.01 4.03
C ILE A 332 -1.81 14.52 4.25
N LEU A 333 -2.45 14.96 5.35
CA LEU A 333 -2.54 16.39 5.66
C LEU A 333 -1.16 17.00 5.97
N VAL A 334 -0.33 16.31 6.76
CA VAL A 334 1.04 16.77 7.05
C VAL A 334 1.88 16.83 5.79
N ALA A 335 1.81 15.81 4.93
CA ALA A 335 2.59 15.74 3.70
C ALA A 335 2.19 16.81 2.68
N ASN A 336 0.91 17.15 2.60
CA ASN A 336 0.43 18.13 1.63
C ASN A 336 0.58 19.58 2.12
N PHE A 337 0.51 19.84 3.43
CA PHE A 337 0.53 21.22 3.96
C PHE A 337 1.82 21.61 4.70
N LEU A 338 2.62 20.65 5.19
CA LEU A 338 3.80 20.93 6.02
C LEU A 338 5.11 20.45 5.38
N LEU A 339 5.08 19.47 4.48
CA LEU A 339 6.28 18.96 3.82
C LEU A 339 6.53 19.65 2.48
N ASN A 340 7.79 20.02 2.27
CA ASN A 340 8.25 20.51 0.97
C ASN A 340 8.35 19.33 -0.02
N ASN A 341 8.07 19.61 -1.31
CA ASN A 341 8.06 18.59 -2.37
C ASN A 341 9.35 17.77 -2.46
N TRP A 342 10.51 18.36 -2.15
CA TRP A 342 11.82 17.69 -2.26
C TRP A 342 12.16 16.69 -1.15
N VAL A 343 11.34 16.59 -0.09
CA VAL A 343 11.50 15.60 1.01
C VAL A 343 10.29 14.66 1.09
N ARG A 344 9.19 15.03 0.43
CA ARG A 344 7.89 14.41 0.61
C ARG A 344 7.88 12.92 0.24
N ALA A 345 8.50 12.54 -0.88
CA ALA A 345 8.47 11.15 -1.36
C ALA A 345 9.12 10.18 -0.36
N GLU A 346 10.35 10.45 0.10
CA GLU A 346 11.04 9.62 1.09
C GLU A 346 10.27 9.52 2.42
N VAL A 347 9.75 10.64 2.94
CA VAL A 347 9.05 10.65 4.24
C VAL A 347 7.74 9.88 4.18
N VAL A 348 6.95 10.07 3.12
CA VAL A 348 5.68 9.35 2.93
C VAL A 348 5.94 7.84 2.88
N ASN A 349 6.92 7.40 2.10
CA ASN A 349 7.26 5.98 1.98
C ASN A 349 7.69 5.37 3.32
N ILE A 350 8.57 6.05 4.07
CA ILE A 350 9.03 5.58 5.38
C ILE A 350 7.88 5.48 6.37
N VAL A 351 7.04 6.51 6.43
CA VAL A 351 5.89 6.57 7.35
C VAL A 351 4.89 5.47 7.03
N GLU A 352 4.55 5.25 5.76
CA GLU A 352 3.64 4.17 5.36
C GLU A 352 4.16 2.81 5.83
N ASN A 353 5.45 2.53 5.61
CA ASN A 353 6.07 1.30 6.08
C ASN A 353 6.03 1.17 7.61
N ILE A 354 6.28 2.25 8.37
CA ILE A 354 6.17 2.26 9.84
C ILE A 354 4.74 1.93 10.28
N VAL A 355 3.74 2.59 9.68
CA VAL A 355 2.32 2.40 10.03
C VAL A 355 1.90 0.96 9.75
N THR A 356 2.24 0.42 8.58
CA THR A 356 1.90 -0.96 8.22
C THR A 356 2.59 -1.96 9.15
N PHE A 357 3.87 -1.78 9.45
CA PHE A 357 4.60 -2.61 10.39
C PHE A 357 4.00 -2.57 11.81
N TYR A 358 3.63 -1.38 12.29
CA TYR A 358 2.96 -1.17 13.58
C TYR A 358 1.65 -1.97 13.68
N GLY A 359 0.80 -1.89 12.65
CA GLY A 359 -0.48 -2.61 12.63
C GLY A 359 -0.29 -4.12 12.79
N TYR A 360 0.69 -4.70 12.08
CA TYR A 360 1.01 -6.11 12.20
C TYR A 360 1.54 -6.50 13.57
N ILE A 361 2.45 -5.70 14.16
CA ILE A 361 2.95 -5.96 15.51
C ILE A 361 1.81 -5.93 16.53
N VAL A 362 0.94 -4.92 16.47
CA VAL A 362 -0.20 -4.81 17.39
C VAL A 362 -1.08 -6.04 17.30
N PHE A 363 -1.39 -6.50 16.08
CA PHE A 363 -2.21 -7.70 15.92
C PHE A 363 -1.52 -8.98 16.42
N LEU A 364 -0.23 -9.14 16.17
CA LEU A 364 0.54 -10.29 16.68
C LEU A 364 0.65 -10.27 18.20
N TYR A 365 0.81 -9.10 18.80
CA TYR A 365 0.78 -8.92 20.24
C TYR A 365 -0.57 -9.33 20.82
N LEU A 366 -1.67 -8.86 20.21
CA LEU A 366 -3.01 -9.21 20.64
C LEU A 366 -3.30 -10.70 20.47
N SER A 367 -2.84 -11.34 19.40
CA SER A 367 -3.09 -12.76 19.11
C SER A 367 -2.16 -13.75 19.82
N ARG A 368 -1.31 -13.28 20.75
CA ARG A 368 -0.36 -14.15 21.46
C ARG A 368 -1.08 -15.14 22.39
N PRO A 369 -0.89 -16.46 22.22
CA PRO A 369 -1.37 -17.46 23.16
C PRO A 369 -0.49 -17.42 24.41
N THR A 370 -0.99 -16.87 25.50
CA THR A 370 -0.31 -16.94 26.80
C THR A 370 -1.34 -17.39 27.82
N ASP A 371 -0.96 -18.30 28.71
CA ASP A 371 -1.92 -19.04 29.56
C ASP A 371 -2.60 -18.17 30.62
N GLY A 372 -2.11 -16.94 30.84
CA GLY A 372 -2.77 -15.89 31.63
C GLY A 372 -3.27 -14.69 30.82
N ASN A 373 -3.33 -14.77 29.48
CA ASN A 373 -3.61 -13.63 28.62
C ASN A 373 -5.12 -13.46 28.36
N HIS A 374 -5.73 -12.49 29.02
CA HIS A 374 -7.10 -12.06 28.73
C HIS A 374 -7.22 -11.33 27.38
N ASN A 375 -6.11 -11.00 26.70
CA ASN A 375 -6.11 -10.24 25.44
C ASN A 375 -6.49 -11.03 24.18
N PHE A 376 -6.49 -12.36 24.14
CA PHE A 376 -7.12 -13.06 23.02
C PHE A 376 -7.91 -14.26 23.51
N PRO A 377 -9.22 -14.30 23.24
CA PRO A 377 -10.07 -15.26 23.88
C PRO A 377 -10.17 -16.53 23.02
N PHE A 378 -9.22 -17.41 23.24
CA PHE A 378 -9.07 -18.68 22.53
C PHE A 378 -9.95 -19.82 23.07
N HIS A 379 -11.15 -19.53 23.57
CA HIS A 379 -11.99 -20.54 24.21
C HIS A 379 -12.86 -21.32 23.21
N ILE A 380 -13.01 -20.87 21.96
CA ILE A 380 -13.73 -21.59 20.90
C ILE A 380 -12.73 -22.41 20.09
N ARG A 381 -12.82 -23.75 20.12
CA ARG A 381 -11.96 -24.63 19.30
C ARG A 381 -12.45 -24.64 17.87
N THR A 382 -11.55 -24.76 16.89
CA THR A 382 -11.93 -24.87 15.46
C THR A 382 -12.91 -26.02 15.18
N THR A 383 -12.86 -27.10 15.96
CA THR A 383 -13.79 -28.23 15.85
C THR A 383 -15.22 -27.91 16.28
N GLN A 384 -15.42 -26.93 17.17
CA GLN A 384 -16.75 -26.47 17.59
C GLN A 384 -17.38 -25.53 16.55
N VAL A 385 -16.57 -24.97 15.64
CA VAL A 385 -17.06 -24.13 14.54
C VAL A 385 -17.71 -24.94 13.42
N ASP A 386 -17.35 -26.22 13.30
CA ASP A 386 -17.74 -27.10 12.18
C ASP A 386 -18.87 -28.09 12.51
N ILE A 387 -19.16 -28.33 13.80
CA ILE A 387 -20.12 -29.35 14.25
C ILE A 387 -21.34 -28.65 14.88
N ASP A 388 -22.41 -28.55 14.10
CA ASP A 388 -23.63 -27.77 14.37
C ASP A 388 -24.71 -28.62 15.08
N ILE A 389 -24.45 -29.04 16.32
CA ILE A 389 -25.48 -29.69 17.17
C ILE A 389 -25.53 -29.00 18.53
N GLY A 390 -26.36 -27.96 18.65
CA GLY A 390 -26.81 -27.40 19.93
C GLY A 390 -25.80 -26.62 20.78
N PHE A 391 -24.63 -26.25 20.25
CA PHE A 391 -23.63 -25.48 21.01
C PHE A 391 -24.01 -24.00 21.09
N ASP A 392 -24.55 -23.56 22.23
CA ASP A 392 -24.67 -22.15 22.55
C ASP A 392 -23.31 -21.63 23.00
N PRO A 393 -22.64 -20.73 22.25
CA PRO A 393 -21.35 -20.20 22.66
C PRO A 393 -21.42 -19.56 24.04
N GLN A 394 -22.57 -19.00 24.48
CA GLN A 394 -22.73 -18.37 25.79
C GLN A 394 -22.53 -19.33 26.98
N THR A 395 -22.87 -20.61 26.86
CA THR A 395 -22.73 -21.60 27.95
C THR A 395 -21.27 -21.96 28.22
N ALA A 396 -20.43 -22.01 27.18
CA ALA A 396 -18.98 -22.19 27.34
C ALA A 396 -18.29 -21.03 28.08
N TYR A 397 -18.87 -19.82 28.06
CA TYR A 397 -18.39 -18.69 28.87
C TYR A 397 -18.87 -18.73 30.33
N ALA A 398 -19.92 -19.50 30.64
CA ALA A 398 -20.49 -19.63 31.98
C ALA A 398 -19.81 -20.75 32.79
N GLU A 399 -19.41 -21.85 32.15
CA GLU A 399 -18.78 -23.01 32.82
C GLU A 399 -17.38 -22.73 33.37
N ASN A 400 -16.67 -21.72 32.86
CA ASN A 400 -15.30 -21.42 33.28
C ASN A 400 -15.18 -20.55 34.56
N ASN A 401 -16.28 -20.39 35.30
CA ASN A 401 -16.38 -19.57 36.51
C ASN A 401 -16.32 -20.40 37.82
N GLY A 402 -16.11 -21.72 37.72
CA GLY A 402 -15.84 -22.61 38.84
C GLY A 402 -14.36 -23.00 38.89
N ASN A 403 -13.80 -23.14 40.09
CA ASN A 403 -12.41 -23.45 40.45
C ASN A 403 -11.82 -24.79 39.89
N ASN A 404 -12.24 -25.25 38.72
CA ASN A 404 -11.69 -26.46 38.11
C ASN A 404 -10.64 -26.11 37.05
N ILE A 405 -9.39 -26.41 37.40
CA ILE A 405 -8.27 -26.48 36.47
C ILE A 405 -8.53 -27.68 35.56
N ASN A 406 -9.16 -27.44 34.41
CA ASN A 406 -9.23 -28.43 33.35
C ASN A 406 -7.93 -28.40 32.56
N ASP A 407 -6.93 -29.18 32.99
CA ASP A 407 -5.82 -29.58 32.14
C ASP A 407 -6.41 -30.33 30.94
N GLY A 408 -6.32 -29.71 29.76
CA GLY A 408 -7.11 -29.99 28.56
C GLY A 408 -6.90 -31.35 27.88
N MET A 409 -6.88 -32.47 28.62
CA MET A 409 -6.64 -33.81 28.09
C MET A 409 -7.84 -34.77 28.18
N HIS A 410 -8.92 -34.43 28.88
CA HIS A 410 -10.12 -35.29 28.95
C HIS A 410 -11.39 -34.54 28.53
N GLY A 411 -11.72 -34.70 27.26
CA GLY A 411 -13.01 -34.33 26.69
C GLY A 411 -13.37 -35.32 25.59
N VAL A 412 -13.38 -36.60 25.94
CA VAL A 412 -14.06 -37.63 25.13
C VAL A 412 -15.53 -37.53 25.52
N MET A 413 -16.37 -37.03 24.61
CA MET A 413 -17.82 -37.14 24.78
C MET A 413 -18.21 -38.62 24.64
N GLU A 414 -18.52 -39.27 25.75
CA GLU A 414 -19.35 -40.48 25.75
C GLU A 414 -20.78 -40.06 25.39
N LEU A 415 -21.27 -40.50 24.23
CA LEU A 415 -22.66 -40.33 23.82
C LEU A 415 -23.52 -41.30 24.64
N ALA A 416 -24.04 -40.83 25.78
CA ALA A 416 -25.15 -41.49 26.45
C ALA A 416 -26.45 -41.11 25.74
N VAL A 417 -27.00 -42.04 24.95
CA VAL A 417 -28.35 -41.93 24.39
C VAL A 417 -29.34 -42.31 25.50
N THR A 418 -29.98 -41.33 26.12
CA THR A 418 -31.16 -41.57 26.95
C THR A 418 -32.39 -41.54 26.05
N SER A 419 -32.92 -42.70 25.69
CA SER A 419 -34.29 -42.84 25.18
C SER A 419 -35.26 -42.54 26.33
N GLY A 420 -36.12 -41.54 26.15
CA GLY A 420 -37.22 -41.27 27.08
C GLY A 420 -38.29 -42.33 26.95
N ASP A 421 -38.60 -43.02 28.05
CA ASP A 421 -39.78 -43.89 28.19
C ASP A 421 -40.93 -43.11 28.84
N ASP A 422 -42.02 -42.93 28.10
CA ASP A 422 -43.38 -42.79 28.64
C ASP A 422 -44.04 -44.19 28.59
N PRO A 423 -44.75 -44.65 29.64
CA PRO A 423 -45.37 -45.98 29.63
C PRO A 423 -46.85 -45.91 29.25
N GLU A 424 -47.28 -46.64 28.21
CA GLU A 424 -48.54 -47.42 28.27
C GLU A 424 -48.71 -48.42 27.10
N LYS A 425 -48.87 -49.70 27.50
CA LYS A 425 -49.77 -50.76 26.97
C LYS A 425 -49.71 -51.22 25.50
N ASP A 426 -49.24 -52.47 25.35
CA ASP A 426 -50.04 -53.70 25.12
C ASP A 426 -49.58 -54.61 23.97
N SER A 427 -49.51 -55.90 24.29
CA SER A 427 -49.60 -57.10 23.44
C SER A 427 -48.59 -57.37 22.30
N GLY A 428 -47.89 -58.50 22.42
CA GLY A 428 -47.94 -59.55 21.40
C GLY A 428 -46.72 -59.77 20.47
N SER A 429 -46.24 -61.02 20.53
CA SER A 429 -45.53 -61.82 19.51
C SER A 429 -44.03 -61.62 19.23
N ASP A 430 -43.37 -62.78 19.27
CA ASP A 430 -42.01 -63.12 18.85
C ASP A 430 -41.66 -62.64 17.44
N GLU A 431 -40.45 -62.14 17.24
CA GLU A 431 -39.61 -62.53 16.09
C GLU A 431 -38.11 -62.27 16.36
N ILE A 432 -37.35 -63.35 16.24
CA ILE A 432 -35.89 -63.45 16.20
C ILE A 432 -35.40 -62.87 14.87
N ILE A 433 -34.39 -61.97 14.79
CA ILE A 433 -33.29 -61.96 13.77
C ILE A 433 -32.08 -61.11 14.23
N GLU A 434 -30.95 -61.81 14.38
CA GLU A 434 -29.51 -61.53 14.14
C GLU A 434 -28.80 -60.19 14.44
N ASP A 435 -27.78 -60.33 15.28
CA ASP A 435 -26.54 -59.58 15.38
C ASP A 435 -25.69 -59.70 14.09
N ARG A 436 -25.16 -58.58 13.57
CA ARG A 436 -23.93 -58.52 12.76
C ARG A 436 -23.40 -57.10 12.57
N GLY A 437 -22.33 -56.78 13.31
CA GLY A 437 -21.02 -56.56 12.68
C GLY A 437 -20.67 -55.17 12.11
N VAL A 438 -19.82 -54.48 12.87
CA VAL A 438 -18.76 -53.53 12.49
C VAL A 438 -18.32 -53.56 11.01
N LEU A 439 -18.18 -52.38 10.39
CA LEU A 439 -17.33 -52.18 9.20
C LEU A 439 -16.53 -50.86 9.31
N GLU A 440 -15.22 -51.00 9.15
CA GLU A 440 -14.16 -50.01 9.34
C GLU A 440 -14.14 -48.88 8.28
N ARG A 441 -13.48 -47.77 8.67
CA ARG A 441 -13.25 -46.55 7.90
C ARG A 441 -12.16 -46.75 6.83
N PRO A 442 -12.32 -46.26 5.58
CA PRO A 442 -11.21 -46.22 4.63
C PRO A 442 -10.29 -45.02 4.90
N GLN A 443 -8.98 -45.27 4.92
CA GLN A 443 -7.95 -44.25 4.76
C GLN A 443 -7.78 -43.88 3.29
N ILE A 444 -7.57 -42.61 2.99
CA ILE A 444 -7.18 -42.14 1.66
C ILE A 444 -5.77 -41.56 1.75
N THR A 445 -4.85 -42.25 1.10
CA THR A 445 -3.47 -41.86 0.83
C THR A 445 -3.38 -40.87 -0.34
N THR A 446 -2.31 -40.08 -0.29
CA THR A 446 -1.78 -39.17 -1.28
C THR A 446 -1.62 -39.75 -2.69
N SER A 447 -1.89 -38.92 -3.69
CA SER A 447 -1.14 -38.84 -4.96
C SER A 447 -0.88 -37.38 -5.27
#